data_AF-E9E482-F1
#
_entry.id   AF-E9E482-F1
#
_cell.length_a   1.000
_cell.length_b   1.000
_cell.length_c   1.000
_cell.angle_alpha   90.00
_cell.angle_beta   90.00
_cell.angle_gamma   90.00
#
_symmetry.space_group_name_H-M   'P 1'
#
loop_
_entity.id
_entity.type
_entity.pdbx_description
1 polymer ?
#
loop_
_entity_poly.entity_id
_entity_poly.type
_entity_poly.pdbx_seq_one_letter_code
_entity_poly.pdbx_strand_id
1 'polypeptide(L)'
;MNPYFIAVGQAFLAILLFVQLGLTGYATSLENGLEGIKPSKSILFMLGNTVWSILALAFISIAPLVLSYALHNLVALLLLAVTTVVWLGGSIAIASILRDLFENRKSIYAISQPIVAFSFFIWVTFATLMSLEVVGLLKGAYRNGEQEMMELQENETRNALR
;
A
#
# COMPACT_ATOMS: atom_id res chain seq x y z
N MET A 1 16.75 8.10 -7.15
CA MET A 1 15.31 8.45 -7.25
C MET A 1 15.13 9.73 -6.44
N ASN A 2 14.47 10.75 -6.98
CA ASN A 2 14.39 12.05 -6.30
C ASN A 2 13.57 11.89 -5.01
N PRO A 3 14.09 12.19 -3.80
CA PRO A 3 13.37 11.99 -2.54
C PRO A 3 11.98 12.63 -2.51
N TYR A 4 11.79 13.72 -3.26
CA TYR A 4 10.49 14.38 -3.39
C TYR A 4 9.40 13.50 -4.02
N PHE A 5 9.74 12.60 -4.94
CA PHE A 5 8.74 11.75 -5.61
C PHE A 5 8.10 10.73 -4.65
N ILE A 6 8.91 10.13 -3.77
CA ILE A 6 8.44 9.18 -2.76
C ILE A 6 7.58 9.91 -1.72
N ALA A 7 8.03 11.08 -1.27
CA ALA A 7 7.28 11.90 -0.32
C ALA A 7 5.91 12.35 -0.87
N VAL A 8 5.85 12.76 -2.14
CA VAL A 8 4.58 13.10 -2.81
C VAL A 8 3.67 11.89 -2.90
N GLY A 9 4.19 10.72 -3.26
CA GLY A 9 3.42 9.47 -3.29
C GLY A 9 2.84 9.10 -1.92
N GLN A 10 3.63 9.23 -0.86
CA GLN A 10 3.19 8.98 0.52
C GLN A 10 2.14 9.99 0.99
N ALA A 11 2.32 11.28 0.69
CA ALA A 11 1.35 12.32 1.04
C ALA A 11 0.01 12.11 0.32
N PHE A 12 0.05 11.78 -0.98
CA PHE A 12 -1.14 11.45 -1.75
C PHE A 12 -1.87 10.22 -1.17
N LEU A 13 -1.11 9.17 -0.83
CA LEU A 13 -1.64 7.96 -0.21
C LEU A 13 -2.28 8.26 1.16
N ALA A 14 -1.66 9.11 1.98
CA ALA A 14 -2.20 9.52 3.28
C ALA A 14 -3.56 10.21 3.14
N ILE A 15 -3.73 11.08 2.14
CA ILE A 15 -5.00 11.76 1.86
C ILE A 15 -6.07 10.73 1.45
N LEU A 16 -5.74 9.80 0.56
CA LEU A 16 -6.67 8.76 0.13
C LEU A 16 -7.12 7.87 1.30
N LEU A 17 -6.19 7.46 2.17
CA LEU A 17 -6.50 6.68 3.37
C LEU A 17 -7.40 7.45 4.34
N PHE A 18 -7.16 8.74 4.52
CA PHE A 18 -8.00 9.58 5.38
C PHE A 18 -9.44 9.69 4.84
N VAL A 19 -9.60 9.91 3.53
CA VAL A 19 -10.91 9.94 2.88
C VAL A 19 -11.62 8.59 3.03
N GLN A 20 -10.91 7.48 2.84
CA GLN A 20 -11.48 6.15 2.99
C GLN A 20 -11.89 5.83 4.43
N LEU A 21 -11.14 6.32 5.43
CA LEU A 21 -11.47 6.19 6.84
C LEU A 21 -12.80 6.89 7.15
N GLY A 22 -13.00 8.11 6.63
CA GLY A 22 -14.24 8.86 6.77
C GLY A 22 -15.44 8.15 6.12
N LEU A 23 -15.26 7.65 4.89
CA LEU A 23 -16.31 6.94 4.14
C LEU A 23 -16.72 5.62 4.83
N THR A 24 -15.75 4.81 5.21
CA THR A 24 -16.00 3.51 5.87
C THR A 24 -16.53 3.67 7.29
N GLY A 25 -16.06 4.70 8.02
CA GLY A 25 -16.60 5.08 9.32
C GLY A 25 -18.05 5.55 9.24
N TYR A 26 -18.37 6.42 8.27
CA TYR A 26 -19.74 6.88 8.06
C TYR A 26 -20.66 5.72 7.62
N ALA A 27 -20.22 4.86 6.70
CA ALA A 27 -20.98 3.67 6.31
C ALA A 27 -21.30 2.75 7.50
N THR A 28 -20.33 2.54 8.40
CA THR A 28 -20.54 1.73 9.62
C THR A 28 -21.52 2.41 10.58
N SER A 29 -21.46 3.74 10.73
CA SER A 29 -22.41 4.48 11.57
C SER A 29 -23.84 4.40 11.04
N LEU A 30 -23.99 4.42 9.72
CA LEU A 30 -25.29 4.28 9.06
C LEU A 30 -25.85 2.87 9.29
N GLU A 31 -25.04 1.83 9.15
CA GLU A 31 -25.47 0.45 9.42
C GLU A 31 -25.87 0.22 10.88
N ASN A 32 -25.12 0.79 11.83
CA ASN A 32 -25.44 0.70 13.27
C ASN A 32 -26.69 1.49 13.68
N GLY A 33 -27.03 2.54 12.93
CA GLY A 33 -28.24 3.35 13.16
C GLY A 33 -29.53 2.70 12.70
N LEU A 34 -29.47 1.63 11.90
CA LEU A 34 -30.64 0.85 11.53
C LEU A 34 -30.86 -0.29 12.55
N GLU A 35 -31.91 -0.15 13.35
CA GLU A 35 -32.27 -1.17 14.36
C GLU A 35 -32.40 -2.57 13.75
N GLY A 36 -31.72 -3.54 14.35
CA GLY A 36 -31.75 -4.95 13.94
C GLY A 36 -30.81 -5.33 12.79
N ILE A 37 -30.05 -4.39 12.23
CA ILE A 37 -29.11 -4.66 11.13
C ILE A 37 -27.70 -4.84 11.69
N LYS A 38 -27.07 -5.97 11.37
CA LYS A 38 -25.64 -6.18 11.66
C LYS A 38 -24.78 -5.49 10.60
N PRO A 39 -23.71 -4.78 10.99
CA PRO A 39 -22.80 -4.14 10.05
C PRO A 39 -22.18 -5.16 9.08
N SER A 40 -22.00 -4.72 7.83
CA SER A 40 -21.46 -5.55 6.76
C SER A 40 -20.01 -5.92 7.06
N LYS A 41 -19.70 -7.21 7.07
CA LYS A 41 -18.35 -7.74 7.35
C LYS A 41 -17.30 -7.15 6.39
N SER A 42 -17.69 -6.87 5.14
CA SER A 42 -16.80 -6.28 4.13
C SER A 42 -16.45 -4.82 4.45
N ILE A 43 -17.38 -4.05 5.02
CA ILE A 43 -17.14 -2.64 5.39
C ILE A 43 -16.24 -2.57 6.63
N LEU A 44 -16.49 -3.43 7.63
CA LEU A 44 -15.63 -3.56 8.81
C LEU A 44 -14.21 -4.01 8.43
N PHE A 45 -14.07 -4.93 7.47
CA PHE A 45 -12.78 -5.32 6.93
C PHE A 45 -12.05 -4.15 6.27
N MET A 46 -12.76 -3.32 5.49
CA MET A 46 -12.16 -2.12 4.90
C MET A 46 -11.75 -1.07 5.93
N LEU A 47 -12.53 -0.89 6.99
CA LEU A 47 -12.19 0.01 8.08
C LEU A 47 -10.89 -0.45 8.77
N GLY A 48 -10.81 -1.75 9.11
CA GLY A 48 -9.61 -2.35 9.67
C GLY A 48 -8.40 -2.25 8.73
N ASN A 49 -8.59 -2.52 7.43
CA ASN A 49 -7.55 -2.40 6.42
C ASN A 49 -7.04 -0.95 6.27
N THR A 50 -7.94 0.03 6.37
CA THR A 50 -7.58 1.45 6.33
C THR A 50 -6.73 1.83 7.55
N VAL A 51 -7.14 1.43 8.75
CA VAL A 51 -6.36 1.64 9.98
C VAL A 51 -4.98 0.97 9.91
N TRP A 52 -4.93 -0.29 9.46
CA TRP A 52 -3.69 -1.01 9.22
C TRP A 52 -2.77 -0.27 8.24
N SER A 53 -3.32 0.25 7.15
CA SER A 53 -2.55 0.98 6.14
C SER A 53 -1.99 2.30 6.65
N ILE A 54 -2.71 3.00 7.53
CA ILE A 54 -2.22 4.20 8.21
C ILE A 54 -1.04 3.85 9.12
N LEU A 55 -1.14 2.76 9.89
CA LEU A 55 -0.05 2.27 10.73
C LEU A 55 1.16 1.85 9.89
N ALA A 56 0.94 1.14 8.79
CA ALA A 56 1.99 0.74 7.87
C ALA A 56 2.71 1.95 7.25
N LEU A 57 1.95 2.96 6.83
CA LEU A 57 2.50 4.21 6.31
C LEU A 57 3.32 4.94 7.37
N ALA A 58 2.80 5.09 8.58
CA ALA A 58 3.51 5.70 9.70
C ALA A 58 4.80 4.95 10.01
N PHE A 59 4.77 3.62 10.01
CA PHE A 59 5.96 2.80 10.19
C PHE A 59 7.01 3.06 9.10
N ILE A 60 6.63 3.07 7.82
CA ILE A 60 7.56 3.35 6.70
C ILE A 60 8.11 4.77 6.76
N SER A 61 7.33 5.76 7.20
CA SER A 61 7.79 7.14 7.33
C SER A 61 8.76 7.34 8.50
N ILE A 62 8.60 6.58 9.60
CA ILE A 62 9.44 6.69 10.81
C ILE A 62 10.69 5.81 10.70
N ALA A 63 10.60 4.65 10.05
CA ALA A 63 11.69 3.67 9.97
C ALA A 63 13.04 4.21 9.44
N PRO A 64 13.13 5.10 8.42
CA PRO A 64 14.42 5.61 7.95
C PRO A 64 15.11 6.55 8.97
N LEU A 65 14.42 6.99 10.03
CA LEU A 65 15.01 7.79 11.10
C LEU A 65 15.73 6.94 12.16
N VAL A 66 15.51 5.62 12.19
CA VAL A 66 15.89 4.78 13.34
C VAL A 66 16.70 3.52 12.97
N LEU A 67 16.61 3.00 11.73
CA LEU A 67 17.22 1.71 11.35
C LEU A 67 18.16 1.76 10.14
N SER A 68 19.08 0.77 10.08
CA SER A 68 20.00 0.55 8.96
C SER A 68 19.28 0.27 7.62
N TYR A 69 19.80 0.86 6.55
CA TYR A 69 19.24 0.86 5.19
C TYR A 69 18.88 -0.52 4.60
N ALA A 70 19.63 -1.58 4.91
CA ALA A 70 19.44 -2.90 4.27
C ALA A 70 18.20 -3.66 4.77
N LEU A 71 17.96 -3.67 6.09
CA LEU A 71 16.77 -4.29 6.68
C LEU A 71 15.50 -3.48 6.35
N HIS A 72 15.64 -2.17 6.22
CA HIS A 72 14.55 -1.27 5.90
C HIS A 72 13.87 -1.61 4.57
N ASN A 73 14.63 -1.79 3.48
CA ASN A 73 14.04 -2.05 2.17
C ASN A 73 13.28 -3.38 2.10
N LEU A 74 13.76 -4.41 2.78
CA LEU A 74 13.11 -5.72 2.72
C LEU A 74 11.80 -5.72 3.53
N VAL A 75 11.80 -5.03 4.68
CA VAL A 75 10.60 -4.84 5.51
C VAL A 75 9.58 -3.93 4.81
N ALA A 76 10.03 -2.82 4.21
CA ALA A 76 9.17 -1.90 3.47
C ALA A 76 8.52 -2.60 2.26
N LEU A 77 9.30 -3.36 1.49
CA LEU A 77 8.78 -4.16 0.38
C LEU A 77 7.73 -5.18 0.84
N LEU A 78 8.00 -5.93 1.92
CA LEU A 78 7.08 -6.95 2.42
C LEU A 78 5.78 -6.30 2.94
N LEU A 79 5.90 -5.17 3.64
CA LEU A 79 4.76 -4.42 4.14
C LEU A 79 3.91 -3.84 3.01
N LEU A 80 4.53 -3.30 1.96
CA LEU A 80 3.85 -2.87 0.74
C LEU A 80 3.17 -4.03 0.02
N ALA A 81 3.82 -5.19 -0.06
CA ALA A 81 3.25 -6.36 -0.72
C ALA A 81 2.00 -6.89 0.00
N VAL A 82 2.07 -7.06 1.32
CA VAL A 82 0.92 -7.45 2.14
C VAL A 82 -0.20 -6.43 1.98
N THR A 83 0.11 -5.14 2.11
CA THR A 83 -0.90 -4.07 2.00
C THR A 83 -1.55 -4.08 0.62
N THR A 84 -0.78 -4.23 -0.45
CA THR A 84 -1.31 -4.31 -1.83
C THR A 84 -2.28 -5.48 -1.99
N VAL A 85 -1.94 -6.68 -1.51
CA VAL A 85 -2.81 -7.86 -1.63
C VAL A 85 -4.10 -7.69 -0.82
N VAL A 86 -4.00 -7.15 0.39
CA VAL A 86 -5.16 -6.92 1.26
C VAL A 86 -6.10 -5.87 0.65
N TRP A 87 -5.59 -4.79 0.06
CA TRP A 87 -6.40 -3.80 -0.66
C TRP A 87 -7.11 -4.38 -1.88
N LEU A 88 -6.45 -5.27 -2.63
CA LEU A 88 -7.08 -5.96 -3.75
C LEU A 88 -8.26 -6.82 -3.27
N GLY A 89 -8.01 -7.66 -2.26
CA GLY A 89 -9.04 -8.53 -1.69
C GLY A 89 -10.22 -7.74 -1.12
N GLY A 90 -9.95 -6.66 -0.41
CA GLY A 90 -11.00 -5.79 0.11
C GLY A 90 -11.83 -5.12 -0.97
N SER A 91 -11.18 -4.63 -2.05
CA SER A 91 -11.87 -3.93 -3.13
C SER A 91 -12.86 -4.87 -3.83
N ILE A 92 -12.45 -6.11 -4.07
CA ILE A 92 -13.29 -7.17 -4.63
C ILE A 92 -14.42 -7.56 -3.66
N ALA A 93 -14.11 -7.65 -2.36
CA ALA A 93 -15.11 -7.99 -1.34
C ALA A 93 -16.27 -6.98 -1.29
N ILE A 94 -16.00 -5.68 -1.35
CA ILE A 94 -17.08 -4.68 -1.41
C ILE A 94 -17.76 -4.70 -2.78
N ALA A 95 -17.00 -4.83 -3.89
CA ALA A 95 -17.60 -4.93 -5.22
C ALA A 95 -18.59 -6.10 -5.34
N SER A 96 -18.33 -7.23 -4.68
CA SER A 96 -19.23 -8.39 -4.71
C SER A 96 -20.59 -8.16 -4.04
N ILE A 97 -20.66 -7.29 -3.03
CA ILE A 97 -21.90 -7.02 -2.29
C ILE A 97 -22.71 -5.86 -2.88
N LEU A 98 -22.19 -5.12 -3.87
CA LEU A 98 -22.88 -3.97 -4.48
C LEU A 98 -24.24 -4.34 -5.05
N ARG A 99 -24.36 -5.52 -5.65
CA ARG A 99 -25.62 -6.00 -6.24
C ARG A 99 -26.70 -6.23 -5.16
N ASP A 100 -26.35 -6.87 -4.06
CA ASP A 100 -27.28 -7.07 -2.93
C ASP A 100 -27.69 -5.73 -2.29
N LEU A 101 -26.74 -4.79 -2.16
CA LEU A 101 -27.01 -3.46 -1.64
C LEU A 101 -27.93 -2.64 -2.55
N PHE A 102 -27.83 -2.80 -3.87
CA PHE A 102 -28.72 -2.12 -4.82
C PHE A 102 -30.19 -2.54 -4.63
N GLU A 103 -30.43 -3.83 -4.42
CA GLU A 103 -31.78 -4.39 -4.28
C GLU A 103 -32.39 -4.05 -2.92
N ASN A 104 -31.61 -4.17 -1.84
CA ASN A 104 -32.16 -4.15 -0.47
C ASN A 104 -31.86 -2.85 0.31
N ARG A 105 -30.82 -2.08 -0.07
CA ARG A 105 -30.28 -0.98 0.77
C ARG A 105 -29.75 0.21 -0.04
N LYS A 106 -30.66 0.94 -0.72
CA LYS A 106 -30.33 2.09 -1.60
C LYS A 106 -29.43 3.17 -0.98
N SER A 107 -29.62 3.49 0.31
CA SER A 107 -28.78 4.49 1.00
C SER A 107 -27.34 4.01 1.19
N ILE A 108 -27.15 2.72 1.52
CA ILE A 108 -25.82 2.11 1.68
C ILE A 108 -25.18 1.84 0.32
N TYR A 109 -25.97 1.57 -0.72
CA TYR A 109 -25.47 1.44 -2.09
C TYR A 109 -24.80 2.74 -2.58
N ALA A 110 -25.45 3.89 -2.36
CA ALA A 110 -24.92 5.18 -2.79
C ALA A 110 -23.55 5.52 -2.17
N ILE A 111 -23.31 5.12 -0.92
CA ILE A 111 -22.00 5.30 -0.26
C ILE A 111 -21.00 4.19 -0.59
N SER A 112 -21.48 2.98 -0.94
CA SER A 112 -20.59 1.85 -1.26
C SER A 112 -19.91 2.01 -2.62
N GLN A 113 -20.55 2.69 -3.59
CA GLN A 113 -19.95 2.99 -4.89
C GLN A 113 -18.62 3.77 -4.79
N PRO A 114 -18.55 4.95 -4.11
CA PRO A 114 -17.30 5.66 -3.94
C PRO A 114 -16.31 4.85 -3.11
N ILE A 115 -16.75 4.12 -2.07
CA ILE A 115 -15.88 3.25 -1.27
C ILE A 115 -15.13 2.25 -2.16
N VAL A 116 -15.81 1.59 -3.12
CA VAL A 116 -15.16 0.66 -4.06
C VAL A 116 -14.16 1.39 -4.94
N ALA A 117 -14.56 2.51 -5.54
CA ALA A 117 -13.70 3.27 -6.44
C ALA A 117 -12.41 3.74 -5.74
N PHE A 118 -12.52 4.36 -4.56
CA PHE A 118 -11.37 4.80 -3.77
C PHE A 118 -10.49 3.62 -3.35
N SER A 119 -11.06 2.45 -3.04
CA SER A 119 -10.29 1.25 -2.70
C SER A 119 -9.41 0.77 -3.86
N PHE A 120 -9.93 0.77 -5.09
CA PHE A 120 -9.13 0.43 -6.27
C PHE A 120 -8.04 1.48 -6.55
N PHE A 121 -8.31 2.77 -6.36
CA PHE A 121 -7.29 3.81 -6.48
C PHE A 121 -6.15 3.63 -5.46
N ILE A 122 -6.50 3.30 -4.21
CA ILE A 122 -5.51 3.02 -3.16
C ILE A 122 -4.69 1.78 -3.51
N TRP A 123 -5.34 0.71 -3.99
CA TRP A 123 -4.66 -0.48 -4.48
C TRP A 123 -3.65 -0.17 -5.59
N VAL A 124 -4.04 0.56 -6.63
CA VAL A 124 -3.14 0.96 -7.74
C VAL A 124 -1.95 1.75 -7.22
N THR A 125 -2.18 2.66 -6.26
CA THR A 125 -1.11 3.47 -5.66
C THR A 125 -0.11 2.59 -4.92
N PHE A 126 -0.58 1.67 -4.07
CA PHE A 126 0.26 0.71 -3.37
C PHE A 126 1.02 -0.22 -4.32
N ALA A 127 0.34 -0.75 -5.35
CA ALA A 127 0.97 -1.59 -6.37
C ALA A 127 2.07 -0.85 -7.13
N THR A 128 1.85 0.44 -7.42
CA THR A 128 2.84 1.30 -8.08
C THR A 128 4.05 1.51 -7.20
N LEU A 129 3.86 1.86 -5.92
CA LEU A 129 4.95 2.02 -4.96
C LEU A 129 5.75 0.73 -4.79
N MET A 130 5.07 -0.41 -4.64
CA MET A 130 5.69 -1.73 -4.57
C MET A 130 6.54 -2.02 -5.82
N SER A 131 5.99 -1.78 -7.01
CA SER A 131 6.70 -1.99 -8.29
C SER A 131 7.96 -1.15 -8.39
N LEU A 132 7.90 0.12 -7.98
CA LEU A 132 9.04 1.02 -7.97
C LEU A 132 10.12 0.56 -6.99
N GLU A 133 9.73 0.05 -5.83
CA GLU A 133 10.67 -0.48 -4.84
C GLU A 133 11.36 -1.76 -5.32
N VAL A 134 10.63 -2.67 -5.96
CA VAL A 134 11.20 -3.88 -6.61
C VAL A 134 12.23 -3.49 -7.66
N VAL A 135 11.89 -2.55 -8.55
CA VAL A 135 12.82 -2.07 -9.59
C VAL A 135 14.05 -1.40 -8.97
N GLY A 136 13.85 -0.62 -7.90
CA GLY A 136 14.95 0.01 -7.15
C GLY A 136 15.93 -1.01 -6.58
N LEU A 137 15.41 -2.10 -6.00
CA LEU A 137 16.21 -3.20 -5.46
C LEU A 137 16.98 -3.96 -6.54
N LEU A 138 16.31 -4.31 -7.64
CA LEU A 138 16.95 -5.00 -8.78
C LEU A 138 18.07 -4.16 -9.39
N LYS A 139 17.85 -2.85 -9.56
CA LYS A 139 18.86 -1.93 -10.07
C LYS A 139 20.05 -1.78 -9.12
N GLY A 140 19.81 -1.79 -7.81
CA GLY A 140 20.85 -1.80 -6.78
C GLY A 140 21.73 -3.05 -6.87
N ALA A 141 21.11 -4.22 -6.98
CA ALA A 141 21.81 -5.50 -7.12
C ALA A 141 22.67 -5.55 -8.39
N TYR A 142 22.14 -5.10 -9.53
CA TYR A 142 22.89 -5.06 -10.79
C TYR A 142 24.14 -4.16 -10.70
N ARG A 143 24.00 -2.96 -10.12
CA ARG A 143 25.11 -2.01 -9.99
C ARG A 143 26.22 -2.52 -9.06
N ASN A 144 25.86 -3.19 -7.97
CA ASN A 144 26.86 -3.79 -7.08
C ASN A 144 27.66 -4.89 -7.79
N GLY A 145 27.01 -5.71 -8.62
CA GLY A 145 27.70 -6.74 -9.42
C GLY A 145 28.69 -6.17 -10.43
N GLU A 146 28.37 -5.06 -11.10
CA GLU A 146 29.33 -4.38 -11.99
C GLU A 146 30.54 -3.83 -11.24
N GLN A 147 30.35 -3.31 -10.02
CA GLN A 147 31.46 -2.80 -9.20
C GLN A 147 32.42 -3.92 -8.78
N GLU A 148 31.91 -5.06 -8.33
CA GLU A 148 32.74 -6.21 -7.95
C GLU A 148 33.57 -6.73 -9.14
N MET A 149 32.98 -6.79 -10.34
CA MET A 149 33.67 -7.19 -11.57
C MET A 149 34.80 -6.22 -11.95
N MET A 150 34.59 -4.91 -11.80
CA MET A 150 35.62 -3.91 -12.07
C MET A 150 36.77 -3.99 -11.06
N GLU A 151 36.48 -4.18 -9.77
CA GLU A 151 37.51 -4.36 -8.75
C GLU A 151 38.34 -5.63 -8.97
N LEU A 152 37.70 -6.73 -9.40
CA LEU A 152 38.39 -7.96 -9.77
C LEU A 152 39.33 -7.75 -10.96
N GLN A 153 38.84 -7.10 -12.02
CA GLN A 153 39.65 -6.81 -13.21
C GLN A 153 40.82 -5.87 -12.91
N GLU A 154 40.61 -4.85 -12.07
CA GLU A 154 41.68 -3.96 -11.61
C GLU A 154 42.73 -4.73 -10.81
N ASN A 155 42.30 -5.62 -9.91
CA ASN A 155 43.20 -6.44 -9.10
C ASN A 155 44.03 -7.41 -9.96
N GLU A 156 43.40 -8.06 -10.96
CA GLU A 156 44.12 -8.92 -11.92
C GLU A 156 45.14 -8.12 -12.74
N THR A 157 44.74 -6.95 -13.25
CA THR A 157 45.64 -6.06 -14.01
C THR A 157 46.84 -5.63 -13.17
N ARG A 158 46.60 -5.29 -11.90
CA ARG A 158 47.64 -4.85 -10.96
C ARG A 158 48.58 -5.99 -10.57
N ASN A 159 48.10 -7.23 -10.52
CA ASN A 159 48.94 -8.41 -10.29
C ASN A 159 49.77 -8.80 -11.51
N ALA A 160 49.28 -8.54 -12.73
CA ALA A 160 50.05 -8.79 -13.96
C ALA A 160 51.21 -7.81 -14.19
N LEU A 161 51.21 -6.66 -13.49
CA LEU A 161 52.23 -5.61 -13.58
C LEU A 161 53.32 -5.70 -12.50
N ARG A 162 53.22 -6.64 -11.56
CA ARG A 162 54.23 -6.95 -10.54
C ARG A 162 55.07 -8.15 -10.94
#